data_AF-A0A1F7YHB0-F1
#
_entry.id   AF-A0A1F7YHB0-F1
#
_cell.length_a   1.000
_cell.length_b   1.000
_cell.length_c   1.000
_cell.angle_alpha   90.00
_cell.angle_beta   90.00
_cell.angle_gamma   90.00
#
_symmetry.space_group_name_H-M   'P 1'
#
loop_
_entity.id
_entity.type
_entity.pdbx_description
1 polymer ?
#
loop_
_entity_poly.entity_id
_entity_poly.type
_entity_poly.pdbx_seq_one_letter_code
_entity_poly.pdbx_strand_id
1 'polypeptide(L)'
;MLKPKSISQQLAEKIFKELGFDPKTGKVVSLSKGKLLNTPTSSYSPLNQSLRSSPPFRIKALYKTLRQSPKGKAYLYSAVYRNAYILRLLGKMFTSGLDPVKYRYLISQIDSELRSVVANIREGYLRPTSGEFSTFLGYSQGSLEEFRGDVIDAKDDSLLPSRPGSSLDGIGIHLKPLNISPKLHLDSLKRRIGELKRSDLTYEIFMELINKTDWLVKRAVEGIDRKIIKDETEKLKSDLNSHWRKVW
;
A
#
# COMPACT_ATOMS: atom_id res chain seq x y z
N MET A 1 -13.54 -38.51 -11.95
CA MET A 1 -13.52 -37.38 -12.91
C MET A 1 -12.89 -36.19 -12.22
N LEU A 2 -11.83 -35.58 -12.79
CA LEU A 2 -11.18 -34.40 -12.22
C LEU A 2 -12.06 -33.16 -12.44
N LYS A 3 -12.31 -32.37 -11.39
CA LYS A 3 -13.09 -31.13 -11.48
C LYS A 3 -12.42 -30.15 -12.48
N PRO A 4 -13.18 -29.44 -13.31
CA PRO A 4 -12.63 -28.43 -14.20
C PRO A 4 -12.02 -27.29 -13.38
N LYS A 5 -10.80 -26.87 -13.74
CA LYS A 5 -10.08 -25.80 -13.04
C LYS A 5 -10.81 -24.47 -13.22
N SER A 6 -10.91 -23.68 -12.16
CA SER A 6 -11.49 -22.34 -12.22
C SER A 6 -10.67 -21.41 -13.13
N ILE A 7 -11.32 -20.38 -13.68
CA ILE A 7 -10.69 -19.39 -14.57
C ILE A 7 -9.50 -18.71 -13.88
N SER A 8 -9.62 -18.42 -12.58
CA SER A 8 -8.54 -17.86 -11.75
C SER A 8 -7.35 -18.80 -11.61
N GLN A 9 -7.59 -20.10 -11.48
CA GLN A 9 -6.54 -21.12 -11.41
C GLN A 9 -5.80 -21.26 -12.75
N GLN A 10 -6.52 -21.13 -13.87
CA GLN A 10 -5.93 -21.15 -15.21
C GLN A 10 -5.07 -19.90 -15.47
N LEU A 11 -5.52 -18.72 -15.00
CA LEU A 11 -4.78 -17.48 -15.15
C LEU A 11 -3.47 -17.49 -14.32
N ALA A 12 -3.54 -17.99 -13.08
CA ALA A 12 -2.36 -18.14 -12.22
C ALA A 12 -1.35 -19.11 -12.84
N GLU A 13 -1.80 -20.27 -13.34
CA GLU A 13 -0.92 -21.25 -14.00
C GLU A 13 -0.22 -20.69 -15.23
N LYS A 14 -0.88 -19.78 -15.96
CA LYS A 14 -0.30 -19.09 -17.12
C LYS A 14 0.80 -18.11 -16.70
N ILE A 15 0.54 -17.30 -15.67
CA ILE A 15 1.49 -16.31 -15.15
C ILE A 15 2.75 -16.99 -14.59
N PHE A 16 2.61 -18.08 -13.82
CA PHE A 16 3.76 -18.82 -13.29
C PHE A 16 4.65 -19.41 -14.40
N LYS A 17 4.04 -19.91 -15.48
CA LYS A 17 4.79 -20.40 -16.65
C LYS A 17 5.51 -19.29 -17.41
N GLU A 18 4.88 -18.13 -17.59
CA GLU A 18 5.50 -16.96 -18.23
C GLU A 18 6.70 -16.44 -17.42
N LEU A 19 6.68 -16.63 -16.09
CA LEU A 19 7.79 -16.28 -15.19
C LEU A 19 8.85 -17.39 -15.05
N GLY A 20 8.70 -18.53 -15.72
CA GLY A 20 9.67 -19.64 -15.69
C GLY A 20 9.58 -20.56 -14.47
N PHE A 21 8.44 -20.59 -13.79
CA PHE A 21 8.19 -21.42 -12.61
C PHE A 21 7.15 -22.50 -12.90
N ASP A 22 7.31 -23.67 -12.27
CA ASP A 22 6.28 -24.70 -12.28
C ASP A 22 5.12 -24.27 -11.35
N PRO A 23 3.90 -24.05 -11.87
CA PRO A 23 2.77 -23.56 -11.09
C PRO A 23 2.30 -24.52 -10.00
N LYS A 24 2.64 -25.82 -10.07
CA LYS A 24 2.23 -26.79 -9.04
C LYS A 24 3.20 -26.87 -7.88
N THR A 25 4.48 -26.61 -8.13
CA THR A 25 5.56 -26.82 -7.14
C THR A 25 6.28 -25.53 -6.77
N GLY A 26 6.07 -24.44 -7.51
CA GLY A 26 6.71 -23.14 -7.32
C GLY A 26 8.21 -23.12 -7.67
N LYS A 27 8.75 -24.21 -8.23
CA LYS A 27 10.19 -24.36 -8.51
C LYS A 27 10.53 -23.79 -9.89
N VAL A 28 11.69 -23.14 -9.99
CA VAL A 28 12.24 -22.64 -11.26
C VAL A 28 12.50 -23.83 -12.18
N VAL A 29 11.95 -23.80 -13.40
CA VAL A 29 12.24 -24.81 -14.41
C VAL A 29 13.58 -24.45 -15.05
N SER A 30 14.64 -25.19 -14.75
CA SER A 30 15.99 -24.87 -15.22
C SER A 30 16.10 -24.94 -16.74
N LEU A 31 16.41 -23.82 -17.40
CA LEU A 31 17.00 -23.82 -18.74
C LEU A 31 18.45 -24.31 -18.63
N SER A 32 18.74 -25.47 -19.21
CA SER A 32 20.07 -26.07 -19.14
C SER A 32 21.00 -25.58 -20.25
N LYS A 33 22.14 -24.96 -19.90
CA LYS A 33 23.48 -25.58 -19.94
C LYS A 33 24.59 -24.53 -19.82
N GLY A 34 25.48 -24.73 -18.85
CA GLY A 34 26.75 -24.01 -18.71
C GLY A 34 27.59 -24.51 -17.53
N LYS A 35 28.08 -25.77 -17.63
CA LYS A 35 29.17 -26.42 -16.88
C LYS A 35 29.41 -26.03 -15.40
N LEU A 36 29.00 -26.93 -14.50
CA LEU A 36 29.53 -27.04 -13.13
C LEU A 36 30.57 -28.16 -13.09
N LEU A 37 31.74 -27.85 -12.54
CA LEU A 37 32.75 -28.82 -12.12
C LEU A 37 33.10 -28.54 -10.65
N ASN A 38 33.17 -29.65 -9.92
CA ASN A 38 33.25 -29.89 -8.48
C ASN A 38 34.07 -28.94 -7.58
N THR A 39 33.56 -28.80 -6.36
CA THR A 39 34.18 -28.26 -5.13
C THR A 39 35.36 -29.11 -4.61
N PRO A 40 36.22 -28.55 -3.72
CA PRO A 40 36.05 -28.94 -2.31
C PRO A 40 36.21 -27.81 -1.27
N THR A 41 35.38 -27.94 -0.24
CA THR A 41 35.49 -27.51 1.18
C THR A 41 36.65 -26.62 1.64
N SER A 42 36.32 -25.50 2.29
CA SER A 42 37.00 -25.05 3.51
C SER A 42 36.14 -24.02 4.25
N SER A 43 35.85 -24.35 5.49
CA SER A 43 35.17 -23.54 6.49
C SER A 43 36.10 -22.45 7.03
N TYR A 44 35.91 -21.19 6.63
CA TYR A 44 36.27 -20.02 7.43
C TYR A 44 35.37 -18.84 7.06
N SER A 45 34.69 -18.26 8.05
CA SER A 45 33.78 -17.13 7.92
C SER A 45 34.56 -15.80 7.81
N PRO A 46 34.37 -14.98 6.75
CA PRO A 46 34.93 -13.65 6.64
C PRO A 46 33.87 -12.53 6.79
N LEU A 47 32.69 -12.83 7.35
CA LEU A 47 31.56 -11.89 7.36
C LEU A 47 31.70 -10.66 8.29
N ASN A 48 32.81 -10.54 9.03
CA ASN A 48 33.05 -9.39 9.93
C ASN A 48 34.09 -8.37 9.43
N GLN A 49 34.67 -8.52 8.23
CA GLN A 49 35.61 -7.53 7.68
C GLN A 49 35.05 -6.65 6.55
N SER A 50 33.91 -6.99 5.92
CA SER A 50 33.39 -6.22 4.78
C SER A 50 32.45 -5.05 5.14
N LEU A 51 32.10 -4.86 6.41
CA LEU A 51 31.23 -3.76 6.86
C LEU A 51 31.92 -2.38 6.89
N ARG A 52 33.19 -2.26 6.47
CA ARG A 52 33.91 -0.98 6.39
C ARG A 52 34.27 -0.50 4.97
N SER A 53 34.04 -1.31 3.94
CA SER A 53 34.22 -0.86 2.56
C SER A 53 32.86 -0.53 1.95
N SER A 54 32.59 0.76 1.78
CA SER A 54 31.51 1.22 0.91
C SER A 54 31.61 0.50 -0.44
N PRO A 55 30.51 0.04 -1.05
CA PRO A 55 30.56 -0.71 -2.30
C PRO A 55 31.27 0.11 -3.41
N PRO A 56 32.04 -0.54 -4.31
CA PRO A 56 32.94 0.11 -5.28
C PRO A 56 32.22 0.97 -6.33
N PHE A 57 30.90 0.93 -6.37
CA PHE A 57 30.10 1.91 -7.06
C PHE A 57 28.94 2.32 -6.16
N ARG A 58 28.92 3.60 -5.82
CA ARG A 58 27.73 4.23 -5.27
C ARG A 58 26.74 4.32 -6.42
N ILE A 59 25.70 3.49 -6.44
CA ILE A 59 24.54 3.74 -7.31
C ILE A 59 24.07 5.14 -6.91
N LYS A 60 24.33 6.14 -7.77
CA LYS A 60 23.77 7.47 -7.58
C LYS A 60 22.26 7.26 -7.56
N ALA A 61 21.63 7.50 -6.42
CA ALA A 61 20.18 7.62 -6.36
C ALA A 61 19.81 8.59 -7.48
N LEU A 62 19.14 8.09 -8.52
CA LEU A 62 19.02 8.81 -9.79
C LEU A 62 18.39 10.19 -9.61
N TYR A 63 17.64 10.40 -8.51
CA TYR A 63 17.25 11.73 -8.04
C TYR A 63 17.15 11.76 -6.51
N LYS A 64 18.02 12.53 -5.82
CA LYS A 64 17.62 13.15 -4.56
C LYS A 64 16.84 14.40 -4.92
N THR A 65 15.51 14.32 -4.92
CA THR A 65 14.72 15.54 -5.07
C THR A 65 14.83 16.37 -3.79
N LEU A 66 15.01 17.68 -3.90
CA LEU A 66 14.88 18.66 -2.80
C LEU A 66 13.47 18.70 -2.18
N ARG A 67 12.58 17.78 -2.57
CA ARG A 67 11.15 17.73 -2.21
C ARG A 67 10.89 16.88 -0.97
N GLN A 68 11.89 16.64 -0.14
CA GLN A 68 11.59 16.25 1.23
C GLN A 68 10.81 17.40 1.86
N SER A 69 9.60 17.16 2.35
CA SER A 69 8.99 18.13 3.26
C SER A 69 9.99 18.30 4.41
N PRO A 70 10.52 19.51 4.67
CA PRO A 70 11.55 19.72 5.69
C PRO A 70 11.14 19.25 7.10
N LYS A 71 9.83 19.01 7.29
CA LYS A 71 9.19 18.65 8.57
C LYS A 71 8.59 17.24 8.62
N GLY A 72 8.86 16.36 7.64
CA GLY A 72 8.46 14.93 7.66
C GLY A 72 6.96 14.59 7.78
N LYS A 73 6.05 15.58 7.71
CA LYS A 73 4.60 15.41 7.99
C LYS A 73 3.68 15.86 6.85
N ALA A 74 4.19 15.99 5.62
CA ALA A 74 3.39 16.38 4.45
C ALA A 74 2.21 15.43 4.18
N TYR A 75 2.34 14.15 4.56
CA TYR A 75 1.24 13.18 4.46
C TYR A 75 -0.06 13.64 5.15
N LEU A 76 0.01 14.51 6.16
CA LEU A 76 -1.19 15.04 6.86
C LEU A 76 -2.12 15.84 5.94
N TYR A 77 -1.58 16.41 4.85
CA TYR A 77 -2.37 17.16 3.85
C TYR A 77 -3.02 16.24 2.82
N SER A 78 -2.56 14.99 2.72
CA SER A 78 -3.09 13.98 1.80
C SER A 78 -4.52 13.60 2.17
N ALA A 79 -5.43 13.66 1.20
CA ALA A 79 -6.77 13.08 1.35
C ALA A 79 -6.71 11.56 1.57
N VAL A 80 -5.80 10.88 0.85
CA VAL A 80 -5.56 9.42 1.00
C VAL A 80 -5.24 9.08 2.45
N TYR A 81 -4.28 9.78 3.04
CA TYR A 81 -3.86 9.54 4.42
C TYR A 81 -4.98 9.80 5.42
N ARG A 82 -5.72 10.90 5.25
CA ARG A 82 -6.81 11.27 6.16
C ARG A 82 -7.91 10.23 6.15
N ASN A 83 -8.34 9.77 4.97
CA ASN A 83 -9.34 8.71 4.86
C ASN A 83 -8.83 7.39 5.46
N ALA A 84 -7.62 6.97 5.14
CA ALA A 84 -7.01 5.76 5.72
C ALA A 84 -6.90 5.84 7.25
N TYR A 85 -6.58 7.02 7.79
CA TYR A 85 -6.50 7.23 9.23
C TYR A 85 -7.87 7.18 9.90
N ILE A 86 -8.91 7.78 9.30
CA ILE A 86 -10.29 7.66 9.76
C ILE A 86 -10.72 6.18 9.75
N LEU A 87 -10.41 5.46 8.66
CA LEU A 87 -10.72 4.04 8.52
C LEU A 87 -10.10 3.23 9.65
N ARG A 88 -8.83 3.50 9.99
CA ARG A 88 -8.16 2.90 11.14
C ARG A 88 -8.86 3.18 12.47
N LEU A 89 -9.37 4.40 12.68
CA LEU A 89 -10.10 4.73 13.92
C LEU A 89 -11.44 4.01 13.99
N LEU A 90 -12.18 3.95 12.90
CA LEU A 90 -13.46 3.22 12.83
C LEU A 90 -13.24 1.72 13.02
N GLY A 91 -12.22 1.14 12.39
CA GLY A 91 -11.86 -0.27 12.60
C GLY A 91 -11.48 -0.56 14.05
N LYS A 92 -10.73 0.33 14.70
CA LYS A 92 -10.43 0.22 16.13
C LYS A 92 -11.67 0.29 17.01
N MET A 93 -12.62 1.16 16.68
CA MET A 93 -13.88 1.25 17.40
C MET A 93 -14.70 -0.03 17.21
N PHE A 94 -14.75 -0.57 16.00
CA PHE A 94 -15.40 -1.86 15.71
C PHE A 94 -14.79 -3.00 16.52
N THR A 95 -13.46 -3.18 16.45
CA THR A 95 -12.78 -4.29 17.13
C THR A 95 -12.80 -4.17 18.65
N SER A 96 -12.83 -2.95 19.20
CA SER A 96 -12.92 -2.73 20.65
C SER A 96 -14.19 -3.26 21.30
N GLY A 97 -15.27 -3.41 20.53
CA GLY A 97 -16.51 -3.96 21.05
C GLY A 97 -16.64 -5.48 20.91
N LEU A 98 -15.71 -6.15 20.24
CA LEU A 98 -15.75 -7.60 20.03
C LEU A 98 -15.23 -8.33 21.28
N ASP A 99 -15.71 -9.57 21.48
CA ASP A 99 -15.14 -10.44 22.50
C ASP A 99 -13.67 -10.75 22.15
N PRO A 100 -12.71 -10.35 23.02
CA PRO A 100 -11.28 -10.44 22.71
C PRO A 100 -10.75 -11.88 22.74
N VAL A 101 -11.45 -12.83 23.35
CA VAL A 101 -11.08 -14.24 23.39
C VAL A 101 -11.63 -14.95 22.15
N LYS A 102 -12.92 -14.75 21.87
CA LYS A 102 -13.60 -15.41 20.74
C LYS A 102 -13.11 -14.90 19.38
N TYR A 103 -12.88 -13.59 19.25
CA TYR A 103 -12.54 -12.95 17.97
C TYR A 103 -11.09 -12.44 17.92
N ARG A 104 -10.21 -13.02 18.74
CA ARG A 104 -8.80 -12.60 18.87
C ARG A 104 -8.09 -12.44 17.52
N TYR A 105 -8.27 -13.40 16.61
CA TYR A 105 -7.59 -13.42 15.31
C TYR A 105 -8.08 -12.29 14.41
N LEU A 106 -9.40 -12.16 14.24
CA LEU A 106 -10.01 -11.08 13.46
C LEU A 106 -9.60 -9.70 13.98
N ILE A 107 -9.63 -9.50 15.30
CA ILE A 107 -9.18 -8.25 15.93
C ILE A 107 -7.73 -7.95 15.55
N SER A 108 -6.85 -8.96 15.65
CA SER A 108 -5.43 -8.81 15.32
C SER A 108 -5.19 -8.52 13.85
N GLN A 109 -5.94 -9.15 12.95
CA GLN A 109 -5.82 -8.96 11.49
C GLN A 109 -6.23 -7.54 11.11
N ILE A 110 -7.47 -7.15 11.41
CA ILE A 110 -7.99 -5.79 11.17
C ILE A 110 -7.06 -4.72 11.73
N ASP A 111 -6.59 -4.89 12.98
CA ASP A 111 -5.71 -3.92 13.63
C ASP A 111 -4.32 -3.80 12.96
N SER A 112 -3.82 -4.91 12.42
CA SER A 112 -2.53 -4.99 11.72
C SER A 112 -2.65 -4.39 10.32
N GLU A 113 -3.68 -4.76 9.57
CA GLU A 113 -3.95 -4.31 8.21
C GLU A 113 -4.20 -2.80 8.18
N LEU A 114 -5.10 -2.27 9.01
CA LEU A 114 -5.37 -0.84 9.07
C LEU A 114 -4.17 -0.02 9.56
N ARG A 115 -3.31 -0.62 10.39
CA ARG A 115 -2.03 0.00 10.76
C ARG A 115 -1.08 0.02 9.56
N SER A 116 -1.02 -1.06 8.79
CA SER A 116 -0.20 -1.20 7.59
C SER A 116 -0.59 -0.17 6.52
N VAL A 117 -1.88 -0.02 6.21
CA VAL A 117 -2.38 1.02 5.27
C VAL A 117 -1.81 2.40 5.64
N VAL A 118 -1.98 2.79 6.90
CA VAL A 118 -1.53 4.11 7.38
C VAL A 118 0.00 4.22 7.43
N ALA A 119 0.71 3.15 7.82
CA ALA A 119 2.17 3.12 7.93
C ALA A 119 2.81 3.23 6.54
N ASN A 120 2.36 2.43 5.58
CA ASN A 120 2.85 2.44 4.21
C ASN A 120 2.72 3.82 3.56
N ILE A 121 1.59 4.52 3.78
CA ILE A 121 1.44 5.90 3.29
C ILE A 121 2.48 6.82 3.96
N ARG A 122 2.66 6.76 5.28
CA ARG A 122 3.63 7.62 5.99
C ARG A 122 5.05 7.36 5.50
N GLU A 123 5.44 6.10 5.42
CA GLU A 123 6.77 5.70 4.96
C GLU A 123 7.00 6.09 3.51
N GLY A 124 6.00 5.89 2.65
CA GLY A 124 6.02 6.32 1.25
C GLY A 124 6.31 7.81 1.09
N TYR A 125 5.67 8.67 1.90
CA TYR A 125 5.92 10.12 1.90
C TYR A 125 7.34 10.51 2.32
N LEU A 126 8.07 9.63 2.99
CA LEU A 126 9.46 9.84 3.38
C LEU A 126 10.45 9.30 2.34
N ARG A 127 9.98 8.60 1.30
CA ARG A 127 10.85 8.00 0.30
C ARG A 127 11.52 9.06 -0.59
N PRO A 128 12.79 8.85 -0.99
CA PRO A 128 13.53 9.79 -1.83
C PRO A 128 12.92 10.02 -3.21
N THR A 129 12.27 9.01 -3.78
CA THR A 129 11.75 9.06 -5.16
C THR A 129 10.24 8.92 -5.23
N SER A 130 9.66 9.55 -6.25
CA SER A 130 8.24 9.42 -6.59
C SER A 130 7.85 7.96 -6.92
N GLY A 131 8.75 7.21 -7.58
CA GLY A 131 8.52 5.80 -7.90
C GLY A 131 8.41 4.93 -6.64
N GLU A 132 9.33 5.09 -5.69
CA GLU A 132 9.21 4.40 -4.39
C GLU A 132 7.93 4.79 -3.65
N PHE A 133 7.56 6.08 -3.65
CA PHE A 133 6.28 6.47 -3.05
C PHE A 133 5.09 5.76 -3.71
N SER A 134 5.07 5.64 -5.03
CA SER A 134 4.06 4.89 -5.78
C SER A 134 4.00 3.42 -5.34
N THR A 135 5.16 2.75 -5.19
CA THR A 135 5.24 1.39 -4.67
C THR A 135 4.63 1.24 -3.26
N PHE A 136 4.92 2.19 -2.36
CA PHE A 136 4.36 2.20 -1.01
C PHE A 136 2.84 2.43 -0.99
N LEU A 137 2.31 3.23 -1.92
CA LEU A 137 0.86 3.34 -2.11
C LEU A 137 0.26 2.00 -2.58
N GLY A 138 0.97 1.25 -3.42
CA GLY A 138 0.60 -0.12 -3.81
C GLY A 138 0.51 -1.07 -2.62
N TYR A 139 1.50 -1.07 -1.72
CA TYR A 139 1.44 -1.86 -0.47
C TYR A 139 0.28 -1.42 0.43
N SER A 140 0.03 -0.11 0.52
CA SER A 140 -1.14 0.41 1.24
C SER A 140 -2.46 -0.06 0.63
N GLN A 141 -2.54 -0.22 -0.70
CA GLN A 141 -3.72 -0.74 -1.37
C GLN A 141 -3.92 -2.22 -1.09
N GLY A 142 -2.84 -3.02 -1.08
CA GLY A 142 -2.91 -4.44 -0.72
C GLY A 142 -3.53 -4.66 0.66
N SER A 143 -3.01 -3.97 1.69
CA SER A 143 -3.59 -4.07 3.04
C SER A 143 -5.02 -3.50 3.15
N LEU A 144 -5.43 -2.60 2.25
CA LEU A 144 -6.81 -2.11 2.20
C LEU A 144 -7.77 -3.17 1.65
N GLU A 145 -7.33 -3.97 0.67
CA GLU A 145 -8.11 -5.07 0.10
C GLU A 145 -8.19 -6.27 1.06
N GLU A 146 -7.14 -6.54 1.85
CA GLU A 146 -7.22 -7.52 2.96
C GLU A 146 -8.31 -7.11 3.95
N PHE A 147 -8.28 -5.85 4.41
CA PHE A 147 -9.30 -5.33 5.33
C PHE A 147 -10.71 -5.34 4.72
N ARG A 148 -10.83 -5.15 3.40
CA ARG A 148 -12.11 -5.27 2.70
C ARG A 148 -12.68 -6.69 2.82
N GLY A 149 -11.83 -7.70 2.72
CA GLY A 149 -12.20 -9.10 2.99
C GLY A 149 -12.74 -9.27 4.41
N ASP A 150 -11.98 -8.82 5.41
CA ASP A 150 -12.38 -8.90 6.82
C ASP A 150 -13.73 -8.20 7.12
N VAL A 151 -14.03 -7.09 6.44
CA VAL A 151 -15.33 -6.40 6.57
C VAL A 151 -16.48 -7.20 5.97
N ILE A 152 -16.25 -7.91 4.86
CA ILE A 152 -17.25 -8.79 4.24
C ILE A 152 -17.51 -9.98 5.17
N ASP A 153 -16.44 -10.62 5.65
CA ASP A 153 -16.53 -11.76 6.56
C ASP A 153 -17.22 -11.36 7.87
N ALA A 154 -16.88 -10.20 8.44
CA ALA A 154 -17.53 -9.68 9.64
C ALA A 154 -19.03 -9.42 9.48
N LYS A 155 -19.47 -9.04 8.27
CA LYS A 155 -20.90 -8.89 7.96
C LYS A 155 -21.57 -10.26 7.86
N ASP A 156 -20.95 -11.19 7.14
CA ASP A 156 -21.50 -12.53 6.92
C ASP A 156 -21.58 -13.33 8.25
N ASP A 157 -20.62 -13.12 9.15
CA ASP A 157 -20.61 -13.65 10.52
C ASP A 157 -21.54 -12.89 11.50
N SER A 158 -22.32 -11.92 11.00
CA SER A 158 -23.24 -11.09 11.79
C SER A 158 -22.58 -10.27 12.91
N LEU A 159 -21.27 -10.00 12.82
CA LEU A 159 -20.52 -9.15 13.75
C LEU A 159 -20.69 -7.67 13.43
N LEU A 160 -20.96 -7.36 12.16
CA LEU A 160 -21.15 -6.03 11.64
C LEU A 160 -22.54 -5.92 10.99
N PRO A 161 -23.44 -5.06 11.50
CA PRO A 161 -24.78 -4.95 10.94
C PRO A 161 -24.74 -4.35 9.53
N SER A 162 -25.60 -4.86 8.65
CA SER A 162 -25.87 -4.26 7.34
C SER A 162 -27.16 -3.46 7.45
N ARG A 163 -27.10 -2.16 7.12
CA ARG A 163 -28.24 -1.25 7.10
C ARG A 163 -28.20 -0.48 5.78
N PRO A 164 -28.97 -0.91 4.76
CA PRO A 164 -29.03 -0.21 3.49
C PRO A 164 -29.34 1.27 3.67
N GLY A 165 -28.60 2.14 2.97
CA GLY A 165 -28.72 3.60 3.08
C GLY A 165 -27.91 4.24 4.20
N SER A 166 -27.29 3.47 5.09
CA SER A 166 -26.31 4.02 6.03
C SER A 166 -25.06 4.51 5.28
N SER A 167 -24.47 5.61 5.78
CA SER A 167 -23.33 6.28 5.14
C SER A 167 -22.50 7.03 6.17
N LEU A 168 -21.26 7.38 5.80
CA LEU A 168 -20.38 8.22 6.61
C LEU A 168 -21.03 9.57 6.96
N ASP A 169 -21.76 10.14 6.00
CA ASP A 169 -22.49 11.40 6.19
C ASP A 169 -23.58 11.26 7.27
N GLY A 170 -24.30 10.13 7.24
CA GLY A 170 -25.34 9.81 8.22
C GLY A 170 -24.85 9.71 9.67
N ILE A 171 -23.57 9.41 9.89
CA ILE A 171 -22.93 9.42 11.22
C ILE A 171 -22.17 10.72 11.52
N GLY A 172 -22.25 11.71 10.64
CA GLY A 172 -21.60 13.02 10.78
C GLY A 172 -20.10 13.02 10.46
N ILE A 173 -19.62 12.07 9.66
CA ILE A 173 -18.24 12.04 9.16
C ILE A 173 -18.22 12.60 7.74
N HIS A 174 -17.85 13.87 7.62
CA HIS A 174 -17.67 14.52 6.32
C HIS A 174 -16.20 14.45 5.88
N LEU A 175 -15.93 13.72 4.79
CA LEU A 175 -14.57 13.54 4.27
C LEU A 175 -14.05 14.74 3.48
N LYS A 176 -14.94 15.61 2.99
CA LYS A 176 -14.55 16.80 2.24
C LYS A 176 -13.80 17.76 3.18
N PRO A 177 -12.64 18.29 2.79
CA PRO A 177 -11.93 19.25 3.61
C PRO A 177 -12.80 20.51 3.81
N LEU A 178 -13.06 20.85 5.07
CA LEU A 178 -13.58 22.17 5.42
C LEU A 178 -12.53 23.25 5.08
N ASN A 179 -12.94 24.52 4.98
CA ASN A 179 -12.05 25.69 4.81
C ASN A 179 -11.19 25.96 6.06
N ILE A 180 -10.54 24.93 6.57
CA ILE A 180 -9.82 24.90 7.84
C ILE A 180 -8.54 24.08 7.63
N SER A 181 -7.54 24.30 8.47
CA SER A 181 -6.28 23.55 8.37
C SER A 181 -6.52 22.03 8.42
N PRO A 182 -5.82 21.22 7.60
CA PRO A 182 -6.02 19.76 7.57
C PRO A 182 -5.78 19.07 8.91
N LYS A 183 -4.90 19.63 9.75
CA LYS A 183 -4.67 19.14 11.12
C LYS A 183 -5.92 19.34 11.98
N LEU A 184 -6.48 20.55 11.99
CA LEU A 184 -7.68 20.84 12.79
C LEU A 184 -8.88 20.03 12.30
N HIS A 185 -9.00 19.84 10.98
CA HIS A 185 -10.01 18.96 10.39
C HIS A 185 -9.88 17.52 10.90
N LEU A 186 -8.67 16.96 10.90
CA LEU A 186 -8.43 15.60 11.40
C LEU A 186 -8.73 15.48 12.90
N ASP A 187 -8.38 16.49 13.69
CA ASP A 187 -8.65 16.51 15.13
C ASP A 187 -10.15 16.65 15.43
N SER A 188 -10.89 17.41 14.62
CA SER A 188 -12.36 17.46 14.67
C SER A 188 -12.99 16.10 14.38
N LEU A 189 -12.51 15.41 13.35
CA LEU A 189 -13.02 14.07 13.00
C LEU A 189 -12.69 13.04 14.08
N LYS A 190 -11.50 13.09 14.69
CA LYS A 190 -11.16 12.22 15.84
C LYS A 190 -12.14 12.41 16.99
N ARG A 191 -12.47 13.65 17.32
CA ARG A 191 -13.43 13.95 18.38
C ARG A 191 -14.80 13.35 18.06
N ARG A 192 -15.29 13.59 16.84
CA ARG A 192 -16.56 13.04 16.38
C ARG A 192 -16.58 11.51 16.45
N ILE A 193 -15.50 10.85 16.01
CA ILE A 193 -15.39 9.39 16.08
C ILE A 193 -15.39 8.90 17.53
N GLY A 194 -14.80 9.64 18.46
CA GLY A 194 -14.83 9.32 19.89
C GLY A 194 -16.23 9.41 20.52
N GLU A 195 -17.17 10.11 19.89
CA GLU A 195 -18.57 10.23 20.32
C GLU A 195 -19.46 9.11 19.74
N LEU A 196 -18.99 8.39 18.73
CA LEU A 196 -19.75 7.33 18.07
C LEU A 196 -19.79 6.05 18.91
N LYS A 197 -20.85 5.27 18.72
CA LYS A 197 -20.98 3.93 19.27
C LYS A 197 -20.68 2.89 18.20
N ARG A 198 -20.30 1.69 18.64
CA ARG A 198 -20.15 0.54 17.73
C ARG A 198 -21.42 0.26 16.92
N SER A 199 -22.59 0.45 17.52
CA SER A 199 -23.91 0.25 16.86
C SER A 199 -24.18 1.18 15.69
N ASP A 200 -23.40 2.27 15.58
CA ASP A 200 -23.51 3.25 14.50
C ASP A 200 -22.69 2.81 13.28
N LEU A 201 -21.77 1.84 13.46
CA LEU A 201 -20.98 1.27 12.37
C LEU A 201 -21.76 0.19 11.66
N THR A 202 -21.71 0.26 10.33
CA THR A 202 -22.36 -0.69 9.44
C THR A 202 -21.40 -1.14 8.36
N TYR A 203 -21.74 -2.25 7.72
CA TYR A 203 -21.06 -2.75 6.53
C TYR A 203 -20.93 -1.66 5.45
N GLU A 204 -22.03 -0.95 5.17
CA GLU A 204 -22.07 0.06 4.10
C GLU A 204 -21.12 1.24 4.39
N ILE A 205 -21.01 1.66 5.65
CA ILE A 205 -20.09 2.74 6.07
C ILE A 205 -18.63 2.33 5.83
N PHE A 206 -18.24 1.11 6.19
CA PHE A 206 -16.89 0.63 5.93
C PHE A 206 -16.62 0.51 4.43
N MET A 207 -17.54 -0.09 3.67
CA MET A 207 -17.40 -0.23 2.23
C MET A 207 -17.31 1.13 1.51
N GLU A 208 -18.11 2.11 1.93
CA GLU A 208 -18.04 3.47 1.42
C GLU A 208 -16.64 4.07 1.64
N LEU A 209 -16.12 3.97 2.88
CA LEU A 209 -14.81 4.54 3.21
C LEU A 209 -13.66 3.80 2.51
N ILE A 210 -13.73 2.47 2.40
CA ILE A 210 -12.78 1.64 1.66
C ILE A 210 -12.75 2.07 0.19
N ASN A 211 -13.91 2.10 -0.48
CA ASN A 211 -14.01 2.47 -1.90
C ASN A 211 -13.50 3.89 -2.16
N LYS A 212 -13.83 4.85 -1.28
CA LYS A 212 -13.31 6.22 -1.39
C LYS A 212 -11.80 6.29 -1.16
N THR A 213 -11.27 5.49 -0.25
CA THR A 213 -9.82 5.42 0.03
C THR A 213 -9.08 4.80 -1.14
N ASP A 214 -9.53 3.66 -1.66
CA ASP A 214 -8.96 2.97 -2.82
C ASP A 214 -8.97 3.87 -4.06
N TRP A 215 -10.09 4.56 -4.34
CA TRP A 215 -10.16 5.52 -5.44
C TRP A 215 -9.11 6.63 -5.31
N LEU A 216 -8.94 7.20 -4.11
CA LEU A 216 -7.93 8.22 -3.86
C LEU A 216 -6.50 7.67 -4.03
N VAL A 217 -6.23 6.44 -3.59
CA VAL A 217 -4.93 5.77 -3.79
C VAL A 217 -4.64 5.65 -5.29
N LYS A 218 -5.58 5.13 -6.08
CA LYS A 218 -5.44 4.99 -7.54
C LYS A 218 -5.19 6.33 -8.22
N ARG A 219 -5.97 7.37 -7.88
CA ARG A 219 -5.76 8.73 -8.42
C ARG A 219 -4.41 9.32 -8.04
N ALA A 220 -3.93 9.05 -6.81
CA ALA A 220 -2.63 9.52 -6.37
C ALA A 220 -1.50 8.86 -7.17
N VAL A 221 -1.56 7.53 -7.37
CA VAL A 221 -0.61 6.78 -8.21
C VAL A 221 -0.61 7.32 -9.65
N GLU A 222 -1.77 7.44 -10.28
CA GLU A 222 -1.87 8.01 -11.64
C GLU A 222 -1.33 9.44 -11.75
N GLY A 223 -1.51 10.25 -10.70
CA GLY A 223 -0.96 11.61 -10.64
C GLY A 223 0.56 11.61 -10.53
N ILE A 224 1.12 10.67 -9.77
CA ILE A 224 2.57 10.46 -9.65
C ILE A 224 3.16 10.00 -10.97
N ASP A 225 2.56 8.98 -11.60
CA ASP A 225 3.06 8.39 -12.85
C ASP A 225 3.05 9.41 -13.99
N ARG A 226 1.94 10.15 -14.16
CA ARG A 226 1.87 11.23 -15.17
C ARG A 226 2.95 12.28 -14.99
N LYS A 227 3.27 12.60 -13.74
CA LYS A 227 4.32 13.58 -13.43
C LYS A 227 5.71 13.02 -13.74
N ILE A 228 5.98 11.76 -13.39
CA ILE A 228 7.26 11.10 -13.72
C ILE A 228 7.46 11.11 -15.24
N ILE A 229 6.46 10.65 -16.00
CA ILE A 229 6.51 10.62 -17.47
C ILE A 229 6.77 12.01 -18.04
N LYS A 230 6.09 13.04 -17.52
CA LYS A 230 6.28 14.43 -17.95
C LYS A 230 7.71 14.91 -17.69
N ASP A 231 8.20 14.74 -16.46
CA ASP A 231 9.53 15.19 -16.04
C ASP A 231 10.63 14.48 -16.87
N GLU A 232 10.47 13.17 -17.14
CA GLU A 232 11.39 12.39 -17.99
C GLU A 232 11.35 12.85 -19.45
N THR A 233 10.16 13.12 -19.99
CA THR A 233 10.00 13.61 -21.37
C THR A 233 10.65 14.98 -21.55
N GLU A 234 10.47 15.90 -20.60
CA GLU A 234 11.09 17.23 -20.62
C GLU A 234 12.61 17.13 -20.55
N LYS A 235 13.13 16.25 -19.68
CA LYS A 235 14.57 16.00 -19.58
C LYS A 235 15.14 15.45 -20.89
N LEU A 236 14.52 14.42 -21.47
CA LEU A 236 14.96 13.83 -22.74
C LEU A 236 14.98 14.85 -23.88
N LYS A 237 13.96 15.73 -23.96
CA LYS A 237 13.95 16.83 -24.93
C LYS A 237 15.10 17.82 -24.72
N SER A 238 15.38 18.18 -23.46
CA SER A 238 16.50 19.06 -23.12
C SER A 238 17.85 18.42 -23.48
N ASP A 239 18.05 17.16 -23.14
CA ASP A 239 19.27 16.41 -23.43
C ASP A 239 19.48 16.27 -24.94
N LEU A 240 18.42 15.95 -25.68
CA LEU A 240 18.45 15.89 -27.14
C LEU A 240 18.83 17.23 -27.77
N ASN A 241 18.17 18.33 -27.34
CA ASN A 241 18.49 19.68 -27.81
C ASN A 241 19.94 20.08 -27.49
N SER A 242 20.44 19.74 -26.30
CA SER A 242 21.84 19.99 -25.95
C SER A 242 22.80 19.16 -26.78
N HIS A 243 22.44 17.93 -27.16
CA HIS A 243 23.26 17.10 -28.02
C HIS A 243 23.33 17.66 -29.43
N TRP A 244 22.18 18.03 -30.02
CA TRP A 244 22.14 18.64 -31.36
C TRP A 244 22.99 19.91 -31.45
N ARG A 245 22.92 20.80 -30.47
CA ARG A 245 23.78 22.03 -30.41
C ARG A 245 25.28 21.77 -30.28
N LYS A 246 25.69 20.57 -29.86
CA LYS A 246 27.11 20.21 -29.72
C LYS A 246 27.64 19.55 -30.98
N VAL A 247 26.77 18.90 -31.75
CA VAL A 247 27.13 18.13 -32.95
C VAL A 247 27.05 19.01 -34.21
N TRP A 248 26.19 20.03 -34.21
CA TRP A 248 25.95 20.96 -35.30
C TRP A 248 26.04 22.40 -34.80
#